data_AF-A0A556MGE5-F1
#
_entry.id   AF-A0A556MGE5-F1
#
_cell.length_a   1.000
_cell.length_b   1.000
_cell.length_c   1.000
_cell.angle_alpha   90.00
_cell.angle_beta   90.00
_cell.angle_gamma   90.00
#
_symmetry.space_group_name_H-M   'P 1'
#
loop_
_entity.id
_entity.type
_entity.pdbx_description
1 polymer ?
#
loop_
_entity_poly.entity_id
_entity_poly.type
_entity_poly.pdbx_seq_one_letter_code
_entity_poly.pdbx_strand_id
1 'polypeptide(L)'
;MNKSILIIAYTGLLTFVLSCESNGNRQIYATENQEELILDSSHNLPFICVIDTPFCTDSACSGMYRGVEFVPERYIDQLKLNGTDVAHQYSNKICEYVGKKLKQLYRDSLYSKVDFNHIRISTKGMNGDSNYVEYKVYIPFKRVPKSQAMTAFDHCGGWGHTPELKKRKFDLLSSPNKIVRNKRLWISRLFKTKEGLQEYWIQWQHTACSR
;
A
#
# COMPACT_ATOMS: atom_id res chain seq x y z
N MET A 1 12.55 -16.15 -83.59
CA MET A 1 13.61 -16.44 -82.58
C MET A 1 13.17 -15.84 -81.27
N ASN A 2 12.77 -16.69 -80.33
CA ASN A 2 12.02 -16.32 -79.13
C ASN A 2 12.90 -15.65 -78.06
N LYS A 3 12.35 -14.58 -77.49
CA LYS A 3 12.86 -13.86 -76.32
C LYS A 3 12.43 -14.55 -75.02
N SER A 4 13.31 -14.38 -74.06
CA SER A 4 13.34 -14.89 -72.68
C SER A 4 12.18 -14.47 -71.76
N ILE A 5 11.88 -15.37 -70.82
CA ILE A 5 11.69 -15.20 -69.36
C ILE A 5 10.76 -14.09 -68.85
N LEU A 6 9.72 -14.48 -68.09
CA LEU A 6 9.55 -14.02 -66.70
C LEU A 6 8.57 -14.90 -65.91
N ILE A 7 9.08 -15.49 -64.82
CA ILE A 7 8.32 -16.18 -63.77
C ILE A 7 7.95 -15.15 -62.72
N ILE A 8 6.66 -15.04 -62.37
CA ILE A 8 6.22 -14.29 -61.18
C ILE A 8 5.37 -15.24 -60.33
N ALA A 9 5.91 -15.56 -59.16
CA ALA A 9 5.25 -16.33 -58.11
C ALA A 9 4.23 -15.45 -57.38
N TYR A 10 3.00 -15.93 -57.27
CA TYR A 10 1.94 -15.35 -56.46
C TYR A 10 2.05 -15.88 -55.04
N THR A 11 2.43 -15.04 -54.08
CA THR A 11 2.28 -15.31 -52.64
C THR A 11 1.12 -14.47 -52.10
N GLY A 12 0.11 -15.16 -51.57
CA GLY A 12 -1.12 -14.58 -51.05
C GLY A 12 -0.87 -13.73 -49.80
N LEU A 13 -1.43 -12.52 -49.82
CA LEU A 13 -1.45 -11.55 -48.74
C LEU A 13 -2.66 -11.85 -47.83
N LEU A 14 -2.42 -12.42 -46.65
CA LEU A 14 -3.46 -12.64 -45.63
C LEU A 14 -3.61 -11.36 -44.80
N THR A 15 -4.69 -10.61 -45.03
CA THR A 15 -5.06 -9.44 -44.23
C THR A 15 -6.03 -9.87 -43.13
N PHE A 16 -5.60 -9.77 -41.87
CA PHE A 16 -6.51 -9.87 -40.72
C PHE A 16 -7.07 -8.48 -40.42
N VAL A 17 -8.30 -8.23 -40.85
CA VAL A 17 -9.11 -7.10 -40.41
C VAL A 17 -10.02 -7.64 -39.30
N LEU A 18 -9.70 -7.33 -38.04
CA LEU A 18 -10.64 -7.51 -36.93
C LEU A 18 -11.38 -6.19 -36.71
N SER A 19 -12.66 -6.24 -37.06
CA SER A 19 -13.66 -5.19 -36.92
C SER A 19 -13.92 -4.84 -35.46
N CYS A 20 -13.98 -3.54 -35.19
CA CYS A 20 -14.61 -2.97 -34.01
C CYS A 20 -16.12 -3.12 -34.12
N GLU A 21 -16.77 -3.84 -33.20
CA GLU A 21 -18.20 -3.69 -32.97
C GLU A 21 -18.44 -2.72 -31.82
N SER A 22 -19.00 -1.56 -32.18
CA SER A 22 -19.64 -0.61 -31.30
C SER A 22 -21.06 -1.10 -31.03
N ASN A 23 -21.43 -1.30 -29.77
CA ASN A 23 -22.83 -1.28 -29.37
C ASN A 23 -23.00 -0.24 -28.26
N GLY A 24 -23.70 0.86 -28.60
CA GLY A 24 -23.99 1.93 -27.68
C GLY A 24 -25.27 1.67 -26.90
N ASN A 25 -25.31 2.11 -25.64
CA ASN A 25 -26.47 2.85 -25.15
C ASN A 25 -26.15 3.67 -23.88
N ARG A 26 -26.93 4.75 -23.76
CA ARG A 26 -26.73 5.98 -22.98
C ARG A 26 -26.88 5.86 -21.44
N GLN A 27 -26.10 6.71 -20.77
CA GLN A 27 -26.28 7.49 -19.52
C GLN A 27 -27.19 6.96 -18.39
N ILE A 28 -26.62 6.91 -17.16
CA ILE A 28 -27.21 7.48 -15.93
C ILE A 28 -26.06 8.00 -15.02
N TYR A 29 -26.21 9.22 -14.49
CA TYR A 29 -25.35 9.85 -13.46
C TYR A 29 -25.81 9.47 -12.04
N ALA A 30 -24.90 9.60 -11.06
CA ALA A 30 -25.05 9.39 -9.61
C ALA A 30 -25.10 7.89 -9.21
N THR A 31 -24.43 7.42 -8.16
CA THR A 31 -24.17 8.08 -6.87
C THR A 31 -22.98 7.39 -6.21
N GLU A 32 -22.25 8.13 -5.36
CA GLU A 32 -21.35 7.60 -4.36
C GLU A 32 -21.97 6.40 -3.65
N ASN A 33 -21.23 5.30 -3.56
CA ASN A 33 -21.37 4.35 -2.47
C ASN A 33 -19.96 3.86 -2.14
N GLN A 34 -19.39 4.47 -1.10
CA GLN A 34 -18.36 3.82 -0.32
C GLN A 34 -18.94 2.48 0.15
N GLU A 35 -18.40 1.37 -0.36
CA GLU A 35 -18.49 0.11 0.35
C GLU A 35 -17.66 0.25 1.63
N GLU A 36 -18.28 0.86 2.64
CA GLU A 36 -17.95 0.62 4.02
C GLU A 36 -18.06 -0.90 4.22
N LEU A 37 -16.91 -1.53 4.45
CA LEU A 37 -16.80 -2.95 4.74
C LEU A 37 -17.34 -3.16 6.17
N ILE A 38 -18.63 -2.92 6.36
CA ILE A 38 -19.37 -3.38 7.53
C ILE A 38 -19.50 -4.88 7.34
N LEU A 39 -18.57 -5.60 7.96
CA LEU A 39 -18.63 -7.04 8.13
C LEU A 39 -19.80 -7.36 9.08
N ASP A 40 -21.03 -7.34 8.57
CA ASP A 40 -22.20 -7.81 9.33
C ASP A 40 -22.68 -9.16 8.79
N SER A 41 -22.31 -10.23 9.48
CA SER A 41 -23.28 -11.00 10.26
C SER A 41 -22.68 -12.31 10.80
N SER A 42 -23.01 -12.59 12.07
CA SER A 42 -23.05 -13.92 12.70
C SER A 42 -21.79 -14.58 13.29
N HIS A 43 -20.77 -13.84 13.74
CA HIS A 43 -19.76 -14.44 14.63
C HIS A 43 -19.55 -13.57 15.88
N ASN A 44 -20.07 -14.03 17.01
CA ASN A 44 -19.78 -13.49 18.34
C ASN A 44 -18.29 -13.65 18.63
N LEU A 45 -17.45 -12.77 18.10
CA LEU A 45 -16.07 -12.67 18.55
C LEU A 45 -16.12 -12.30 20.04
N PRO A 46 -15.32 -12.95 20.91
CA PRO A 46 -15.28 -12.60 22.32
C PRO A 46 -14.55 -11.26 22.58
N PHE A 47 -14.31 -10.49 21.53
CA PHE A 47 -13.57 -9.24 21.55
C PHE A 47 -13.98 -8.33 20.38
N ILE A 48 -13.64 -7.05 20.51
CA ILE A 48 -13.80 -6.05 19.46
C ILE A 48 -12.58 -6.10 18.54
N CYS A 49 -12.79 -6.10 17.23
CA CYS A 49 -11.73 -5.94 16.23
C CYS A 49 -12.28 -5.17 15.02
N VAL A 50 -12.11 -3.85 15.06
CA VAL A 50 -12.50 -2.91 14.01
C VAL A 50 -11.22 -2.39 13.36
N ILE A 51 -10.96 -2.82 12.13
CA ILE A 51 -9.78 -2.43 11.37
C ILE A 51 -10.22 -1.52 10.23
N ASP A 52 -10.13 -0.20 10.41
CA ASP A 52 -10.61 0.75 9.42
C ASP A 52 -9.86 0.58 8.08
N THR A 53 -10.51 0.97 7.00
CA THR A 53 -9.84 1.17 5.72
C THR A 53 -9.16 2.54 5.72
N PRO A 54 -7.82 2.61 5.57
CA PRO A 54 -7.14 3.90 5.54
C PRO A 54 -7.69 4.81 4.44
N PHE A 55 -7.84 6.10 4.78
CA PHE A 55 -8.26 7.13 3.85
C PHE A 55 -7.05 7.95 3.40
N CYS A 56 -6.95 8.24 2.11
CA CYS A 56 -5.85 8.99 1.52
C CYS A 56 -6.35 10.16 0.67
N THR A 57 -5.82 11.34 0.95
CA THR A 57 -5.93 12.53 0.10
C THR A 57 -4.59 12.81 -0.58
N ASP A 58 -4.54 13.89 -1.34
CA ASP A 58 -3.30 14.38 -1.93
C ASP A 58 -2.28 14.90 -0.91
N SER A 59 -2.71 15.16 0.33
CA SER A 59 -1.87 15.74 1.38
C SER A 59 -1.52 14.76 2.50
N ALA A 60 -2.24 13.65 2.66
CA ALA A 60 -1.95 12.67 3.69
C ALA A 60 -2.68 11.33 3.46
N CYS A 61 -2.23 10.29 4.16
CA CYS A 61 -3.07 9.15 4.49
C CYS A 61 -3.27 9.06 6.00
N SER A 62 -4.43 8.58 6.43
CA SER A 62 -4.75 8.38 7.84
C SER A 62 -5.68 7.21 8.05
N GLY A 63 -5.66 6.67 9.26
CA GLY A 63 -6.64 5.70 9.68
C GLY A 63 -6.46 5.32 11.14
N MET A 64 -7.32 4.41 11.59
CA MET A 64 -7.30 3.87 12.93
C MET A 64 -7.65 2.37 12.92
N TYR A 65 -7.19 1.64 13.94
CA TYR A 65 -7.87 0.40 14.33
C TYR A 65 -8.26 0.49 15.81
N ARG A 66 -9.33 -0.24 16.16
CA ARG A 66 -9.85 -0.40 17.51
C ARG A 66 -10.09 -1.87 17.79
N GLY A 67 -9.38 -2.45 18.74
CA GLY A 67 -9.62 -3.85 19.10
C GLY A 67 -8.50 -4.48 19.89
N VAL A 68 -8.49 -5.81 19.94
CA VAL A 68 -7.43 -6.55 20.64
C VAL A 68 -6.05 -6.25 20.05
N GLU A 69 -5.04 -6.32 20.91
CA GLU A 69 -3.64 -6.29 20.51
C GLU A 69 -3.28 -7.52 19.67
N PHE A 70 -3.61 -8.70 20.21
CA PHE A 70 -3.39 -9.99 19.56
C PHE A 70 -4.71 -10.73 19.38
N VAL A 71 -4.97 -11.14 18.14
CA VAL A 71 -6.06 -12.06 17.82
C VAL A 71 -5.59 -13.50 18.05
N PRO A 72 -6.36 -14.35 18.75
CA PRO A 72 -6.04 -15.78 18.84
C PRO A 72 -5.98 -16.45 17.46
N GLU A 73 -5.00 -17.33 17.23
CA GLU A 73 -4.73 -17.93 15.91
C GLU A 73 -5.96 -18.52 15.22
N ARG A 74 -6.87 -19.14 15.98
CA ARG A 74 -8.14 -19.71 15.48
C ARG A 74 -9.05 -18.70 14.74
N TYR A 75 -8.84 -17.41 14.92
CA TYR A 75 -9.62 -16.35 14.27
C TYR A 75 -8.87 -15.67 13.11
N ILE A 76 -7.63 -16.05 12.81
CA ILE A 76 -6.82 -15.43 11.75
C ILE A 76 -7.51 -15.58 10.39
N ASP A 77 -7.91 -16.80 10.01
CA ASP A 77 -8.55 -17.06 8.72
C ASP A 77 -9.92 -16.38 8.62
N GLN A 78 -10.68 -16.40 9.72
CA GLN A 78 -12.00 -15.75 9.80
C GLN A 78 -11.90 -14.24 9.59
N LEU A 79 -10.87 -13.61 10.16
CA LEU A 79 -10.61 -12.18 10.05
C LEU A 79 -9.73 -11.81 8.84
N LYS A 80 -9.30 -12.79 8.03
CA LYS A 80 -8.40 -12.62 6.88
C LYS A 80 -7.11 -11.88 7.26
N LEU A 81 -6.56 -12.24 8.42
CA LEU A 81 -5.32 -11.69 8.97
C LEU A 81 -4.12 -12.54 8.49
N ASN A 82 -2.93 -11.96 8.54
CA ASN A 82 -1.66 -12.63 8.21
C ASN A 82 -0.81 -12.89 9.47
N GLY A 83 -1.44 -12.91 10.64
CA GLY A 83 -0.80 -13.10 11.94
C GLY A 83 -1.72 -12.70 13.08
N THR A 84 -1.21 -12.84 14.31
CA THR A 84 -1.95 -12.50 15.53
C THR A 84 -1.84 -11.02 15.88
N ASP A 85 -0.72 -10.36 15.58
CA ASP A 85 -0.45 -8.95 15.88
C ASP A 85 -1.30 -8.02 14.98
N VAL A 86 -2.40 -7.50 15.52
CA VAL A 86 -3.34 -6.64 14.78
C VAL A 86 -2.70 -5.31 14.44
N ALA A 87 -1.87 -4.82 15.35
CA ALA A 87 -1.18 -3.56 15.24
C ALA A 87 -0.16 -3.53 14.11
N HIS A 88 0.69 -4.56 14.05
CA HIS A 88 1.66 -4.75 12.97
C HIS A 88 0.94 -4.89 11.63
N GLN A 89 -0.17 -5.63 11.59
CA GLN A 89 -0.99 -5.75 10.39
C GLN A 89 -1.60 -4.41 9.96
N TYR A 90 -2.00 -3.58 10.92
CA TYR A 90 -2.49 -2.25 10.60
C TYR A 90 -1.39 -1.34 10.06
N SER A 91 -0.19 -1.37 10.64
CA SER A 91 0.99 -0.67 10.12
C SER A 91 1.34 -1.12 8.69
N ASN A 92 1.21 -2.42 8.38
CA ASN A 92 1.33 -2.93 7.01
C ASN A 92 0.23 -2.36 6.08
N LYS A 93 -1.03 -2.35 6.52
CA LYS A 93 -2.18 -1.83 5.76
C LYS A 93 -2.02 -0.36 5.43
N ILE A 94 -1.64 0.49 6.40
CA ILE A 94 -1.39 1.92 6.11
C ILE A 94 -0.21 2.11 5.15
N CYS A 95 0.84 1.28 5.23
CA CYS A 95 1.97 1.36 4.30
C CYS A 95 1.56 1.05 2.86
N GLU A 96 0.72 0.05 2.66
CA GLU A 96 0.17 -0.29 1.35
C GLU A 96 -0.58 0.91 0.74
N TYR A 97 -1.46 1.55 1.52
CA TYR A 97 -2.25 2.69 1.08
C TYR A 97 -1.38 3.91 0.76
N VAL A 98 -0.41 4.22 1.63
CA VAL A 98 0.56 5.29 1.37
C VAL A 98 1.37 5.01 0.10
N GLY A 99 1.87 3.78 -0.06
CA GLY A 99 2.61 3.37 -1.25
C GLY A 99 1.79 3.53 -2.54
N LYS A 100 0.54 3.04 -2.54
CA LYS A 100 -0.40 3.22 -3.66
C LYS A 100 -0.65 4.69 -3.97
N LYS A 101 -0.91 5.52 -2.95
CA LYS A 101 -1.16 6.96 -3.15
C LYS A 101 0.08 7.69 -3.66
N LEU A 102 1.28 7.39 -3.15
CA LEU A 102 2.53 7.96 -3.67
C LEU A 102 2.76 7.59 -5.14
N LYS A 103 2.50 6.33 -5.53
CA LYS A 103 2.54 5.92 -6.95
C LYS A 103 1.53 6.69 -7.80
N GLN A 104 0.30 6.84 -7.34
CA GLN A 104 -0.73 7.61 -8.02
C GLN A 104 -0.29 9.07 -8.21
N LEU A 105 0.10 9.75 -7.13
CA LEU A 105 0.58 11.13 -7.16
C LEU A 105 1.76 11.31 -8.12
N TYR A 106 2.67 10.35 -8.20
CA TYR A 106 3.77 10.39 -9.16
C TYR A 106 3.29 10.29 -10.63
N ARG A 107 2.30 9.44 -10.93
CA ARG A 107 1.70 9.33 -12.28
C ARG A 107 0.97 10.61 -12.68
N ASP A 108 0.30 11.24 -11.72
CA ASP A 108 -0.48 12.45 -11.92
C ASP A 108 0.42 13.72 -11.95
N SER A 109 1.75 13.56 -11.96
CA SER A 109 2.75 14.64 -11.88
C SER A 109 2.66 15.51 -10.63
N LEU A 110 1.96 15.03 -9.60
CA LEU A 110 1.81 15.62 -8.27
C LEU A 110 2.91 15.10 -7.33
N TYR A 111 4.16 15.29 -7.74
CA TYR A 111 5.36 14.75 -7.10
C TYR A 111 5.43 15.05 -5.59
N SER A 112 5.42 13.97 -4.80
CA SER A 112 5.30 14.06 -3.35
C SER A 112 6.22 13.05 -2.65
N LYS A 113 6.49 13.29 -1.37
CA LYS A 113 7.10 12.33 -0.46
C LYS A 113 6.46 12.44 0.91
N VAL A 114 6.61 11.41 1.74
CA VAL A 114 6.15 11.46 3.13
C VAL A 114 6.98 12.46 3.92
N ASP A 115 6.28 13.28 4.72
CA ASP A 115 6.90 14.21 5.64
C ASP A 115 7.09 13.57 7.02
N PHE A 116 8.18 12.84 7.17
CA PHE A 116 8.51 12.12 8.40
C PHE A 116 8.40 12.96 9.66
N ASN A 117 8.76 14.25 9.63
CA ASN A 117 8.76 15.09 10.82
C ASN A 117 7.35 15.36 11.37
N HIS A 118 6.32 15.22 10.53
CA HIS A 118 4.93 15.51 10.87
C HIS A 118 4.04 14.26 10.91
N ILE A 119 4.62 13.05 10.80
CA ILE A 119 3.90 11.81 11.11
C ILE A 119 3.40 11.89 12.56
N ARG A 120 2.14 11.54 12.76
CA ARG A 120 1.52 11.43 14.08
C ARG A 120 1.06 10.01 14.29
N ILE A 121 1.53 9.41 15.37
CA ILE A 121 1.05 8.12 15.86
C ILE A 121 0.59 8.29 17.31
N SER A 122 -0.52 7.63 17.66
CA SER A 122 -0.98 7.56 19.05
C SER A 122 -1.63 6.21 19.29
N THR A 123 -1.42 5.70 20.49
CA THR A 123 -2.03 4.46 20.96
C THR A 123 -2.74 4.74 22.29
N LYS A 124 -3.84 4.03 22.55
CA LYS A 124 -4.53 4.04 23.84
C LYS A 124 -5.09 2.65 24.20
N GLY A 125 -5.00 2.27 25.47
CA GLY A 125 -5.59 1.05 26.05
C GLY A 125 -4.66 -0.18 26.01
N MET A 126 -3.48 -0.01 25.42
CA MET A 126 -2.47 -1.05 25.33
C MET A 126 -1.83 -1.35 26.70
N ASN A 127 -1.57 -2.64 26.99
CA ASN A 127 -1.18 -3.15 28.32
C ASN A 127 -2.21 -2.90 29.44
N GLY A 128 -3.45 -2.52 29.10
CA GLY A 128 -4.54 -2.39 30.06
C GLY A 128 -5.40 -3.66 30.14
N ASP A 129 -6.18 -3.79 31.21
CA ASP A 129 -7.04 -4.96 31.49
C ASP A 129 -8.20 -5.14 30.47
N SER A 130 -8.38 -4.17 29.57
CA SER A 130 -9.55 -4.07 28.70
C SER A 130 -9.47 -4.84 27.37
N ASN A 131 -8.34 -5.50 27.05
CA ASN A 131 -8.11 -6.15 25.74
C ASN A 131 -8.51 -5.24 24.55
N TYR A 132 -8.27 -3.94 24.70
CA TYR A 132 -8.72 -2.91 23.77
C TYR A 132 -7.58 -1.93 23.51
N VAL A 133 -7.23 -1.78 22.24
CA VAL A 133 -6.23 -0.86 21.73
C VAL A 133 -6.90 0.03 20.69
N GLU A 134 -6.77 1.34 20.86
CA GLU A 134 -7.01 2.32 19.81
C GLU A 134 -5.65 2.76 19.25
N TYR A 135 -5.32 2.40 18.01
CA TYR A 135 -4.13 2.88 17.30
C TYR A 135 -4.57 3.83 16.19
N LYS A 136 -4.08 5.07 16.23
CA LYS A 136 -4.29 6.09 15.19
C LYS A 136 -2.98 6.44 14.52
N VAL A 137 -3.02 6.57 13.20
CA VAL A 137 -1.87 6.96 12.38
C VAL A 137 -2.27 8.02 11.36
N TYR A 138 -1.44 9.05 11.25
CA TYR A 138 -1.56 10.10 10.25
C TYR A 138 -0.19 10.34 9.60
N ILE A 139 -0.15 10.18 8.28
CA ILE A 139 1.07 10.19 7.46
C ILE A 139 0.93 11.31 6.41
N PRO A 140 1.46 12.51 6.69
CA PRO A 140 1.39 13.63 5.77
C PRO A 140 2.37 13.49 4.62
N PHE A 141 2.01 14.11 3.50
CA PHE A 141 2.82 14.27 2.31
C PHE A 141 3.25 15.73 2.16
N LYS A 142 4.38 15.92 1.48
CA LYS A 142 4.80 17.24 1.01
C LYS A 142 5.18 17.21 -0.46
N ARG A 143 4.83 18.28 -1.17
CA ARG A 143 5.20 18.47 -2.58
C ARG A 143 6.70 18.66 -2.72
N VAL A 144 7.27 18.05 -3.74
CA VAL A 144 8.72 18.08 -4.02
C VAL A 144 8.97 18.03 -5.53
N PRO A 145 10.18 18.43 -6.00
CA PRO A 145 10.58 18.17 -7.37
C PRO A 145 10.55 16.67 -7.69
N LYS A 146 10.32 16.32 -8.97
CA LYS A 146 10.28 14.92 -9.46
C LYS A 146 11.47 14.07 -9.01
N SER A 147 12.67 14.66 -8.96
CA SER A 147 13.91 13.99 -8.56
C SER A 147 13.96 13.59 -7.08
N GLN A 148 13.07 14.15 -6.25
CA GLN A 148 12.96 13.85 -4.82
C GLN A 148 11.65 13.13 -4.44
N ALA A 149 10.79 12.85 -5.43
CA ALA A 149 9.53 12.19 -5.21
C ALA A 149 9.73 10.71 -4.85
N MET A 150 8.90 10.23 -3.93
CA MET A 150 8.90 8.84 -3.50
C MET A 150 7.69 8.12 -4.07
N THR A 151 7.80 6.81 -4.20
CA THR A 151 6.75 5.96 -4.82
C THR A 151 6.52 4.68 -4.03
N ALA A 152 7.13 4.58 -2.85
CA ALA A 152 7.12 3.40 -2.02
C ALA A 152 7.25 3.82 -0.56
N PHE A 153 6.60 3.04 0.30
CA PHE A 153 6.54 3.30 1.71
C PHE A 153 6.37 1.99 2.48
N ASP A 154 6.96 1.91 3.65
CA ASP A 154 7.05 0.71 4.46
C ASP A 154 7.36 1.08 5.91
N HIS A 155 7.30 0.10 6.80
CA HIS A 155 7.64 0.27 8.20
C HIS A 155 8.58 -0.83 8.71
N CYS A 156 9.15 -0.58 9.89
CA CYS A 156 9.89 -1.58 10.64
C CYS A 156 9.68 -1.30 12.12
N GLY A 157 8.96 -2.20 12.78
CA GLY A 157 8.53 -1.98 14.13
C GLY A 157 7.34 -2.84 14.52
N GLY A 158 6.85 -2.56 15.72
CA GLY A 158 5.82 -3.32 16.40
C GLY A 158 5.82 -3.01 17.89
N TRP A 159 5.08 -3.82 18.62
CA TRP A 159 5.01 -3.76 20.08
C TRP A 159 5.83 -4.89 20.72
N GLY A 160 6.31 -4.67 21.94
CA GLY A 160 6.95 -5.72 22.75
C GLY A 160 8.33 -6.17 22.27
N HIS A 161 8.87 -5.63 21.17
CA HIS A 161 10.21 -5.95 20.68
C HIS A 161 10.95 -4.72 20.14
N THR A 162 12.28 -4.84 20.03
CA THR A 162 13.09 -3.81 19.36
C THR A 162 12.93 -3.94 17.83
N PRO A 163 12.73 -2.86 17.08
CA PRO A 163 12.65 -2.93 15.62
C PRO A 163 13.94 -3.45 14.96
N GLU A 164 13.82 -4.45 14.08
CA GLU A 164 14.94 -5.06 13.36
C GLU A 164 15.39 -4.24 12.14
N LEU A 165 15.64 -2.93 12.32
CA LEU A 165 15.85 -1.99 11.21
C LEU A 165 16.99 -2.41 10.27
N LYS A 166 18.09 -2.96 10.82
CA LYS A 166 19.23 -3.41 10.02
C LYS A 166 18.83 -4.52 9.04
N LYS A 167 18.06 -5.50 9.51
CA LYS A 167 17.54 -6.60 8.70
C LYS A 167 16.57 -6.08 7.66
N ARG A 168 15.59 -5.25 8.05
CA ARG A 168 14.62 -4.69 7.07
C ARG A 168 15.28 -3.88 5.97
N LYS A 169 16.28 -3.06 6.31
CA LYS A 169 17.10 -2.35 5.31
C LYS A 169 17.79 -3.30 4.35
N PHE A 170 18.36 -4.39 4.87
CA PHE A 170 19.00 -5.40 4.06
C PHE A 170 17.98 -6.06 3.10
N ASP A 171 16.81 -6.48 3.60
CA ASP A 171 15.77 -7.12 2.80
C ASP A 171 15.30 -6.23 1.63
N LEU A 172 15.05 -4.95 1.90
CA LEU A 172 14.63 -3.98 0.89
C LEU A 172 15.72 -3.73 -0.16
N LEU A 173 16.99 -3.58 0.26
CA LEU A 173 18.12 -3.30 -0.64
C LEU A 173 18.58 -4.52 -1.43
N SER A 174 18.42 -5.71 -0.86
CA SER A 174 18.82 -7.00 -1.44
C SER A 174 17.68 -7.67 -2.23
N SER A 175 16.49 -7.07 -2.27
CA SER A 175 15.33 -7.57 -3.02
C SER A 175 15.74 -7.91 -4.47
N PRO A 176 15.44 -9.13 -4.97
CA PRO A 176 15.83 -9.58 -6.32
C PRO A 176 15.23 -8.70 -7.42
N ASN A 177 14.05 -8.13 -7.18
CA ASN A 177 13.36 -7.22 -8.08
C ASN A 177 13.99 -5.80 -8.14
N LYS A 178 15.08 -5.54 -7.39
CA LYS A 178 15.79 -4.26 -7.33
C LYS A 178 14.83 -3.07 -7.19
N ILE A 179 13.92 -3.16 -6.22
CA ILE A 179 12.82 -2.22 -6.05
C ILE A 179 13.28 -0.84 -5.55
N VAL A 180 14.50 -0.72 -5.01
CA VAL A 180 15.04 0.52 -4.47
C VAL A 180 15.95 1.21 -5.48
N ARG A 181 15.52 2.36 -6.01
CA ARG A 181 16.33 3.16 -6.92
C ARG A 181 17.61 3.63 -6.23
N ASN A 182 18.74 3.45 -6.92
CA ASN A 182 20.07 3.86 -6.45
C ASN A 182 20.44 3.31 -5.07
N LYS A 183 19.83 2.19 -4.64
CA LYS A 183 20.01 1.60 -3.30
C LYS A 183 19.82 2.63 -2.15
N ARG A 184 18.96 3.64 -2.36
CA ARG A 184 18.75 4.73 -1.40
C ARG A 184 17.41 4.58 -0.68
N LEU A 185 17.49 4.37 0.63
CA LEU A 185 16.35 4.39 1.55
C LEU A 185 16.39 5.68 2.36
N TRP A 186 15.23 6.26 2.62
CA TRP A 186 15.04 7.33 3.60
C TRP A 186 14.25 6.75 4.76
N ILE A 187 14.75 6.94 5.96
CA ILE A 187 14.22 6.31 7.17
C ILE A 187 13.93 7.43 8.16
N SER A 188 12.78 7.38 8.81
CA SER A 188 12.42 8.32 9.85
C SER A 188 13.27 8.13 11.11
N ARG A 189 13.13 9.05 12.07
CA ARG A 189 13.47 8.73 13.46
C ARG A 189 12.57 7.60 13.98
N LEU A 190 13.00 6.95 15.06
CA LEU A 190 12.16 6.00 15.78
C LEU A 190 10.99 6.75 16.44
N PHE A 191 9.77 6.37 16.08
CA PHE A 191 8.58 6.80 16.79
C PHE A 191 8.33 5.85 17.96
N LYS A 192 8.01 6.43 19.12
CA LYS A 192 7.63 5.68 20.32
C LYS A 192 6.34 6.25 20.87
N THR A 193 5.34 5.41 21.10
CA THR A 193 4.15 5.82 21.86
C THR A 193 4.38 5.59 23.35
N LYS A 194 3.55 6.21 24.19
CA LYS A 194 3.62 6.04 25.65
C LYS A 194 3.38 4.58 26.08
N GLU A 195 2.70 3.79 25.25
CA GLU A 195 2.35 2.41 25.54
C GLU A 195 3.27 1.40 24.83
N GLY A 196 4.41 1.87 24.31
CA GLY A 196 5.49 0.99 23.87
C GLY A 196 5.47 0.59 22.39
N LEU A 197 4.58 1.15 21.55
CA LEU A 197 4.69 0.96 20.09
C LEU A 197 5.97 1.61 19.62
N GLN A 198 6.77 0.90 18.82
CA GLN A 198 7.99 1.41 18.23
C GLN A 198 7.96 1.25 16.72
N GLU A 199 8.07 2.34 15.96
CA GLU A 199 8.00 2.31 14.50
C GLU A 199 9.09 3.16 13.85
N TYR A 200 9.81 2.55 12.91
CA TYR A 200 10.51 3.27 11.85
C TYR A 200 9.66 3.28 10.60
N TRP A 201 9.58 4.42 9.93
CA TRP A 201 8.96 4.55 8.62
C TRP A 201 10.03 4.69 7.55
N ILE A 202 9.87 3.98 6.45
CA ILE A 202 10.85 3.86 5.39
C ILE A 202 10.18 4.27 4.09
N GLN A 203 10.84 5.11 3.29
CA GLN A 203 10.36 5.47 1.96
C GLN A 203 11.49 5.40 0.94
N TRP A 204 11.13 5.14 -0.31
CA TRP A 204 12.07 5.14 -1.42
C TRP A 204 11.37 5.41 -2.75
N GLN A 205 12.18 5.63 -3.77
CA GLN A 205 11.72 5.66 -5.15
C GLN A 205 11.95 4.31 -5.79
N HIS A 206 10.95 3.81 -6.51
CA HIS A 206 11.04 2.60 -7.30
C HIS A 206 12.05 2.79 -8.44
N THR A 207 12.74 1.71 -8.82
CA THR A 207 13.47 1.69 -10.09
C THR A 207 12.48 1.82 -11.25
N ALA A 208 12.88 2.40 -12.38
CA ALA A 208 11.98 2.64 -13.51
C ALA A 208 11.28 1.38 -14.06
N CYS A 209 11.78 0.17 -13.74
CA CYS A 209 11.21 -1.11 -14.14
C CYS A 209 10.25 -1.75 -13.12
N SER A 210 10.01 -1.16 -11.95
CA SER A 210 9.02 -1.68 -10.99
C SER A 210 7.68 -0.95 -11.19
N ARG A 211 6.83 -1.52 -12.07
CA ARG A 211 5.42 -1.11 -12.22
C ARG A 211 4.62 -1.59 -11.01
#